data_AF-A0A651HVI6-F1
#
_entry.id   AF-A0A651HVI6-F1
#
_cell.length_a   1.000
_cell.length_b   1.000
_cell.length_c   1.000
_cell.angle_alpha   90.00
_cell.angle_beta   90.00
_cell.angle_gamma   90.00
#
_symmetry.space_group_name_H-M   'P 1'
#
loop_
_entity.id
_entity.type
_entity.pdbx_description
1 polymer ?
#
loop_
_entity_poly.entity_id
_entity_poly.type
_entity_poly.pdbx_seq_one_letter_code
_entity_poly.pdbx_strand_id
1 'polypeptide(L)'
;MRIMDFRRVFAVGFGLLVMTSGCTRVDRLPPEPVAPSSPAVEQESAHEAARPPLDAQLLEQATAHFEAGRLQQAANLNRRLLEMDDVSAVRRERALWSLAMIHLLPESPLHDPTRARTDLAQLSEDHGESIRGAQARWLLTLLDDLDEVRGQVAEQTELLEQLTVTVEQLRRIDLNRRPSSGGGGRSEPMNRPH
;
A
#
# COMPACT_ATOMS: atom_id res chain seq x y z
N MET A 1 -28.81 3.80 -10.58
CA MET A 1 -27.45 4.18 -10.16
C MET A 1 -26.64 2.89 -10.08
N ARG A 2 -25.94 2.52 -11.16
CA ARG A 2 -25.28 1.21 -11.31
C ARG A 2 -23.80 1.37 -10.94
N ILE A 3 -23.37 0.63 -9.94
CA ILE A 3 -21.98 0.46 -9.52
C ILE A 3 -21.26 -0.23 -10.68
N MET A 4 -20.34 0.48 -11.34
CA MET A 4 -19.56 -0.08 -12.45
C MET A 4 -18.39 -0.90 -11.91
N ASP A 5 -18.32 -2.16 -12.33
CA ASP A 5 -17.26 -3.13 -12.09
C ASP A 5 -15.88 -2.60 -12.54
N PHE A 6 -15.01 -2.26 -11.60
CA PHE A 6 -13.64 -1.76 -11.85
C PHE A 6 -12.57 -2.87 -11.89
N ARG A 7 -12.95 -4.13 -12.11
CA ARG A 7 -12.04 -5.30 -11.98
C ARG A 7 -11.36 -5.79 -13.27
N ARG A 8 -11.35 -5.04 -14.37
CA ARG A 8 -10.78 -5.53 -15.65
C ARG A 8 -10.04 -4.47 -16.48
N VAL A 9 -8.84 -4.03 -16.07
CA VAL A 9 -7.93 -3.32 -17.01
C VAL A 9 -6.43 -3.67 -16.86
N PHE A 10 -5.92 -4.18 -15.73
CA PHE A 10 -4.48 -4.47 -15.63
C PHE A 10 -4.10 -5.89 -16.08
N ALA A 11 -4.10 -6.10 -17.39
CA ALA A 11 -3.55 -7.31 -18.02
C ALA A 11 -2.86 -6.99 -19.35
N VAL A 12 -1.93 -6.03 -19.39
CA VAL A 12 -0.98 -5.88 -20.49
C VAL A 12 0.32 -5.29 -19.95
N GLY A 13 1.44 -6.04 -20.02
CA GLY A 13 2.76 -5.51 -19.69
C GLY A 13 3.74 -6.49 -19.01
N PHE A 14 3.56 -7.80 -19.15
CA PHE A 14 4.60 -8.76 -18.78
C PHE A 14 5.54 -8.93 -19.98
N GLY A 15 6.67 -8.22 -19.96
CA GLY A 15 7.65 -8.29 -21.02
C GLY A 15 8.99 -7.69 -20.61
N LEU A 16 9.95 -8.59 -20.38
CA LEU A 16 11.38 -8.38 -20.63
C LEU A 16 12.21 -7.63 -19.56
N LEU A 17 12.79 -8.36 -18.59
CA LEU A 17 14.23 -8.27 -18.30
C LEU A 17 14.72 -9.49 -17.50
N VAL A 18 15.08 -10.54 -18.24
CA VAL A 18 16.01 -11.59 -17.80
C VAL A 18 17.43 -11.09 -18.13
N MET A 19 18.43 -11.53 -17.36
CA MET A 19 19.88 -11.22 -17.41
C MET A 19 20.24 -10.02 -16.53
N THR A 20 20.90 -10.18 -15.37
CA THR A 20 22.27 -10.69 -15.28
C THR A 20 22.55 -11.45 -13.97
N SER A 21 22.79 -12.76 -14.10
CA SER A 21 23.45 -13.57 -13.08
C SER A 21 24.93 -13.17 -12.97
N GLY A 22 25.28 -12.40 -11.94
CA GLY A 22 26.66 -12.27 -11.47
C GLY A 22 26.96 -13.37 -10.47
N CYS A 23 27.48 -14.51 -10.92
CA CYS A 23 28.03 -15.54 -10.05
C CYS A 23 29.32 -15.01 -9.41
N THR A 24 29.28 -14.56 -8.16
CA THR A 24 30.49 -14.43 -7.36
C THR A 24 30.94 -15.83 -6.94
N ARG A 25 31.94 -16.31 -7.67
CA ARG A 25 32.71 -17.51 -7.37
C ARG A 25 33.40 -17.29 -6.01
N VAL A 26 32.80 -17.81 -4.94
CA VAL A 26 33.42 -17.89 -3.63
C VAL A 26 34.52 -18.95 -3.71
N ASP A 27 35.78 -18.51 -3.60
CA ASP A 27 36.93 -19.40 -3.47
C ASP A 27 36.75 -20.29 -2.24
N ARG A 28 36.51 -21.57 -2.52
CA ARG A 28 36.34 -22.62 -1.53
C ARG A 28 37.74 -23.01 -1.05
N LEU A 29 38.16 -22.50 0.11
CA LEU A 29 39.36 -23.00 0.77
C LEU A 29 39.21 -24.51 1.03
N PRO A 30 40.29 -25.29 0.89
CA PRO A 30 40.27 -26.72 1.17
C PRO A 30 39.91 -26.96 2.65
N PRO A 31 39.06 -27.95 2.96
CA PRO A 31 38.72 -28.29 4.33
C PRO A 31 39.96 -28.84 5.05
N GLU A 32 40.30 -28.26 6.20
CA GLU A 32 41.25 -28.87 7.12
C GLU A 32 40.69 -30.23 7.61
N PRO A 33 41.51 -31.28 7.68
CA PRO A 33 41.12 -32.56 8.26
C PRO A 33 40.96 -32.40 9.78
N VAL A 34 39.73 -32.16 10.22
CA VAL A 34 39.39 -32.14 11.64
C VAL A 34 39.43 -33.58 12.17
N ALA A 35 40.29 -33.81 13.15
CA ALA A 35 40.43 -35.08 13.84
C ALA A 35 39.10 -35.50 14.54
N PRO A 36 38.77 -36.80 14.57
CA PRO A 36 37.60 -37.30 15.28
C PRO A 36 37.88 -37.36 16.79
N SER A 37 37.62 -36.26 17.47
CA SER A 37 37.60 -36.21 18.93
C SER A 37 36.15 -36.27 19.42
N SER A 38 35.65 -37.50 19.62
CA SER A 38 34.50 -37.72 20.48
C SER A 38 34.90 -37.47 21.93
N PRO A 39 34.12 -36.65 22.63
CA PRO A 39 33.64 -37.05 23.94
C PRO A 39 32.12 -37.18 23.86
N ALA A 40 31.67 -38.43 23.77
CA ALA A 40 30.36 -38.83 24.22
C ALA A 40 30.31 -38.59 25.73
N VAL A 41 29.83 -37.41 26.13
CA VAL A 41 29.45 -37.09 27.49
C VAL A 41 28.00 -36.65 27.45
N GLU A 42 27.13 -37.58 27.84
CA GLU A 42 25.95 -37.35 28.67
C GLU A 42 25.39 -35.91 28.67
N GLN A 43 24.67 -35.54 27.61
CA GLN A 43 23.68 -34.46 27.64
C GLN A 43 22.28 -35.08 27.64
N GLU A 44 22.04 -35.97 28.61
CA GLU A 44 20.71 -36.50 28.93
C GLU A 44 20.29 -35.97 30.31
N SER A 45 20.39 -34.64 30.46
CA SER A 45 19.95 -33.92 31.65
C SER A 45 18.92 -32.88 31.21
N ALA A 46 17.65 -33.27 31.28
CA ALA A 46 16.49 -32.38 31.40
C ALA A 46 16.35 -31.27 30.33
N HIS A 47 16.11 -31.66 29.09
CA HIS A 47 15.42 -30.79 28.12
C HIS A 47 13.91 -30.78 28.46
N GLU A 48 13.55 -30.32 29.66
CA GLU A 48 12.18 -29.92 29.93
C GLU A 48 11.94 -28.64 29.13
N ALA A 49 11.40 -28.81 27.92
CA ALA A 49 11.15 -27.74 26.98
C ALA A 49 10.29 -26.68 27.67
N ALA A 50 10.95 -25.65 28.21
CA ALA A 50 10.29 -24.55 28.89
C ALA A 50 9.26 -23.99 27.91
N ARG A 51 7.98 -24.05 28.29
CA ARG A 51 6.91 -23.54 27.45
C ARG A 51 7.26 -22.10 27.06
N PRO A 52 7.13 -21.71 25.78
CA PRO A 52 7.44 -20.36 25.36
C PRO A 52 6.60 -19.38 26.19
N PRO A 53 7.13 -18.19 26.51
CA PRO A 53 6.38 -17.20 27.27
C PRO A 53 5.11 -16.80 26.51
N LEU A 54 4.07 -16.41 27.24
CA LEU A 54 2.74 -16.15 26.67
C LEU A 54 2.78 -15.10 25.54
N ASP A 55 3.60 -14.07 25.70
CA ASP A 55 3.75 -12.99 24.72
C ASP A 55 4.38 -13.48 23.40
N ALA A 56 5.32 -14.43 23.47
CA ALA A 56 5.87 -15.11 22.28
C ALA A 56 4.80 -15.94 21.58
N GLN A 57 3.97 -16.67 22.32
CA GLN A 57 2.87 -17.46 21.75
C GLN A 57 1.83 -16.55 21.07
N LEU A 58 1.47 -15.42 21.70
CA LEU A 58 0.52 -14.46 21.12
C LEU A 58 1.06 -13.85 19.83
N LEU A 59 2.34 -13.46 19.80
CA LEU A 59 2.96 -12.91 18.59
C LEU A 59 2.99 -13.95 17.46
N GLU A 60 3.39 -15.19 17.76
CA GLU A 60 3.41 -16.27 16.78
C GLU A 60 2.01 -16.56 16.19
N GLN A 61 0.99 -16.62 17.05
CA GLN A 61 -0.39 -16.78 16.60
C GLN A 61 -0.87 -15.58 15.77
N ALA A 62 -0.53 -14.35 16.18
CA ALA A 62 -0.87 -13.14 15.44
C ALA A 62 -0.25 -13.17 14.03
N THR A 63 1.01 -13.56 13.92
CA THR A 63 1.71 -13.74 12.64
C THR A 63 1.03 -14.82 11.78
N ALA A 64 0.74 -15.99 12.33
CA ALA A 64 0.05 -17.06 11.60
C ALA A 64 -1.34 -16.62 11.10
N HIS A 65 -2.09 -15.84 11.89
CA HIS A 65 -3.37 -15.27 11.46
C HIS A 65 -3.20 -14.22 10.36
N PHE A 66 -2.19 -13.37 10.45
CA PHE A 66 -1.89 -12.35 9.44
C PHE A 66 -1.57 -13.02 8.09
N GLU A 67 -0.68 -14.01 8.09
CA GLU A 67 -0.29 -14.77 6.89
C GLU A 67 -1.47 -15.54 6.28
N ALA A 68 -2.39 -16.03 7.12
CA ALA A 68 -3.61 -16.69 6.66
C ALA A 68 -4.71 -15.72 6.16
N GLY A 69 -4.44 -14.41 6.08
CA GLY A 69 -5.43 -13.38 5.70
C GLY A 69 -6.53 -13.15 6.74
N ARG A 70 -6.39 -13.70 7.95
CA ARG A 70 -7.32 -13.56 9.08
C ARG A 70 -6.99 -12.28 9.86
N LEU A 71 -7.10 -11.14 9.17
CA LEU A 71 -6.60 -9.84 9.63
C LEU A 71 -7.26 -9.37 10.93
N GLN A 72 -8.55 -9.64 11.13
CA GLN A 72 -9.24 -9.25 12.36
C GLN A 72 -8.72 -10.00 13.59
N GLN A 73 -8.48 -11.32 13.45
CA GLN A 73 -7.90 -12.13 14.53
C GLN A 73 -6.46 -11.71 14.83
N ALA A 74 -5.65 -11.47 13.78
CA ALA A 74 -4.28 -10.96 13.93
C ALA A 74 -4.26 -9.63 14.68
N ALA A 75 -5.13 -8.69 14.33
CA ALA A 75 -5.22 -7.39 15.00
C ALA A 75 -5.61 -7.53 16.48
N ASN A 76 -6.57 -8.41 16.79
CA ASN A 76 -6.99 -8.63 18.18
C ASN A 76 -5.84 -9.20 19.04
N LEU A 77 -5.07 -10.16 18.50
CA LEU A 77 -3.92 -10.73 19.19
C LEU A 77 -2.78 -9.72 19.39
N ASN A 78 -2.47 -8.90 18.37
CA ASN A 78 -1.48 -7.85 18.49
C ASN A 78 -1.90 -6.77 19.50
N ARG A 79 -3.18 -6.37 19.55
CA ARG A 79 -3.67 -5.42 20.57
C ARG A 79 -3.54 -5.99 21.97
N ARG A 80 -3.96 -7.25 22.17
CA ARG A 80 -3.81 -7.94 23.45
C ARG A 80 -2.34 -8.04 23.89
N LEU A 81 -1.43 -8.25 22.94
CA LEU A 81 0.00 -8.21 23.21
C LEU A 81 0.43 -6.82 23.68
N LEU A 82 -0.01 -5.74 23.03
CA LEU A 82 0.35 -4.36 23.44
C LEU A 82 -0.22 -3.93 24.80
N GLU A 83 -1.32 -4.55 25.24
CA GLU A 83 -1.95 -4.36 26.56
C GLU A 83 -1.19 -5.01 27.72
N MET A 84 -0.21 -5.89 27.44
CA MET A 84 0.60 -6.54 28.47
C MET A 84 1.75 -5.63 28.93
N ASP A 85 1.99 -5.57 30.24
CA ASP A 85 3.03 -4.72 30.84
C ASP A 85 4.45 -5.23 30.53
N ASP A 86 4.68 -6.55 30.63
CA ASP A 86 6.01 -7.17 30.55
C ASP A 86 6.44 -7.59 29.13
N VAL A 87 5.98 -6.88 28.10
CA VAL A 87 6.32 -7.22 26.71
C VAL A 87 7.66 -6.65 26.31
N SER A 88 8.51 -7.51 25.76
CA SER A 88 9.82 -7.08 25.25
C SER A 88 9.67 -6.03 24.14
N ALA A 89 10.55 -5.04 24.13
CA ALA A 89 10.55 -3.95 23.14
C ALA A 89 10.45 -4.47 21.69
N VAL A 90 11.16 -5.55 21.37
CA VAL A 90 11.16 -6.17 20.03
C VAL A 90 9.78 -6.75 19.66
N ARG A 91 9.04 -7.32 20.62
CA ARG A 91 7.69 -7.85 20.38
C ARG A 91 6.67 -6.73 20.25
N ARG A 92 6.80 -5.69 21.07
CA ARG A 92 6.00 -4.46 20.98
C ARG A 92 6.16 -3.78 19.60
N GLU A 93 7.39 -3.62 19.15
CA GLU A 93 7.75 -3.10 17.82
C GLU A 93 7.08 -3.92 16.69
N ARG A 94 7.18 -5.24 16.74
CA ARG A 94 6.56 -6.14 15.74
C ARG A 94 5.03 -6.05 15.75
N ALA A 95 4.41 -5.96 16.92
CA ALA A 95 2.96 -5.86 17.06
C ALA A 95 2.43 -4.54 16.50
N LEU A 96 3.08 -3.42 16.83
CA LEU A 96 2.77 -2.09 16.27
C LEU A 96 2.89 -2.09 14.74
N TRP A 97 4.00 -2.62 14.21
CA TRP A 97 4.17 -2.75 12.76
C TRP A 97 3.05 -3.57 12.13
N SER A 98 2.69 -4.72 12.72
CA SER A 98 1.64 -5.57 12.18
C SER A 98 0.28 -4.88 12.19
N LEU A 99 -0.06 -4.12 13.23
CA LEU A 99 -1.30 -3.35 13.31
C LEU A 99 -1.34 -2.24 12.26
N ALA A 100 -0.25 -1.48 12.12
CA ALA A 100 -0.14 -0.48 11.08
C ALA A 100 -0.40 -1.06 9.69
N MET A 101 0.19 -2.22 9.36
CA MET A 101 -0.04 -2.88 8.07
C MET A 101 -1.51 -3.31 7.90
N ILE A 102 -2.14 -3.88 8.94
CA ILE A 102 -3.56 -4.29 8.89
C ILE A 102 -4.47 -3.08 8.64
N HIS A 103 -4.17 -1.93 9.25
CA HIS A 103 -4.94 -0.70 9.09
C HIS A 103 -4.70 -0.03 7.72
N LEU A 104 -3.52 -0.19 7.12
CA LEU A 104 -3.21 0.36 5.79
C LEU A 104 -3.85 -0.39 4.63
N LEU A 105 -4.01 -1.71 4.74
CA LEU A 105 -4.51 -2.55 3.65
C LEU A 105 -5.96 -2.19 3.27
N PRO A 106 -6.25 -1.76 2.03
CA PRO A 106 -7.61 -1.41 1.61
C PRO A 106 -8.61 -2.58 1.66
N GLU A 107 -8.12 -3.81 1.51
CA GLU A 107 -8.93 -5.03 1.57
C GLU A 107 -9.23 -5.48 3.01
N SER A 108 -8.58 -4.86 3.99
CA SER A 108 -8.79 -5.17 5.40
C SER A 108 -10.18 -4.67 5.85
N PRO A 109 -10.98 -5.50 6.55
CA PRO A 109 -12.21 -5.02 7.18
C PRO A 109 -11.93 -3.99 8.30
N LEU A 110 -10.66 -3.84 8.70
CA LEU A 110 -10.19 -2.87 9.67
C LEU A 110 -9.46 -1.70 9.01
N HIS A 111 -9.64 -1.47 7.70
CA HIS A 111 -8.97 -0.37 6.99
C HIS A 111 -9.28 0.98 7.66
N ASP A 112 -8.24 1.63 8.16
CA ASP A 112 -8.29 2.92 8.84
C ASP A 112 -6.92 3.61 8.66
N PRO A 113 -6.74 4.44 7.61
CA PRO A 113 -5.45 5.06 7.31
C PRO A 113 -5.00 6.03 8.41
N THR A 114 -5.93 6.61 9.17
CA THR A 114 -5.60 7.50 10.29
C THR A 114 -4.98 6.71 11.44
N ARG A 115 -5.60 5.59 11.85
CA ARG A 115 -5.02 4.71 12.87
C ARG A 115 -3.67 4.14 12.44
N ALA A 116 -3.55 3.74 11.17
CA ALA A 116 -2.27 3.29 10.63
C ALA A 116 -1.15 4.33 10.80
N ARG A 117 -1.43 5.60 10.45
CA ARG A 117 -0.49 6.70 10.64
C ARG A 117 -0.11 6.89 12.11
N THR A 118 -1.07 6.76 13.04
CA THR A 118 -0.80 6.80 14.48
C THR A 118 0.14 5.67 14.92
N ASP A 119 -0.14 4.43 14.52
CA ASP A 119 0.67 3.26 14.88
C ASP A 119 2.11 3.39 14.31
N LEU A 120 2.24 3.89 13.07
CA LEU A 120 3.55 4.14 12.43
C LEU A 120 4.31 5.29 13.08
N ALA A 121 3.64 6.38 13.45
CA ALA A 121 4.25 7.51 14.13
C ALA A 121 4.82 7.05 15.48
N GLN A 122 4.01 6.35 16.27
CA GLN A 122 4.44 5.76 17.52
C GLN A 122 5.64 4.83 17.33
N LEU A 123 5.59 3.94 16.33
CA LEU A 123 6.71 3.04 16.02
C LEU A 123 7.99 3.79 15.66
N SER A 124 7.88 4.90 14.92
CA SER A 124 9.03 5.71 14.52
C SER A 124 9.63 6.53 15.67
N GLU A 125 8.82 6.88 16.66
CA GLU A 125 9.18 7.62 17.86
C GLU A 125 9.82 6.68 18.90
N ASP A 126 9.10 5.62 19.27
CA ASP A 126 9.51 4.66 20.30
C ASP A 126 10.70 3.78 19.84
N HIS A 127 10.80 3.50 18.53
CA HIS A 127 11.76 2.56 17.97
C HIS A 127 12.56 3.14 16.78
N GLY A 128 12.88 4.43 16.80
CA GLY A 128 13.49 5.15 15.68
C GLY A 128 14.84 4.63 15.16
N GLU A 129 15.60 3.91 15.98
CA GLU A 129 16.88 3.26 15.63
C GLU A 129 16.71 1.86 15.01
N SER A 130 15.52 1.26 15.15
CA SER A 130 15.22 -0.05 14.57
C SER A 130 14.98 0.04 13.06
N ILE A 131 15.17 -1.08 12.37
CA ILE A 131 14.85 -1.18 10.93
C ILE A 131 13.37 -0.87 10.68
N ARG A 132 12.45 -1.34 11.54
CA ARG A 132 11.02 -1.06 11.35
C ARG A 132 10.67 0.39 11.66
N GLY A 133 11.32 1.02 12.62
CA GLY A 133 11.16 2.46 12.89
C GLY A 133 11.62 3.32 11.71
N ALA A 134 12.76 2.98 11.09
CA ALA A 134 13.21 3.62 9.86
C ALA A 134 12.24 3.40 8.68
N GLN A 135 11.72 2.18 8.52
CA GLN A 135 10.70 1.87 7.51
C GLN A 135 9.39 2.60 7.77
N ALA A 136 8.96 2.74 9.02
CA ALA A 136 7.76 3.46 9.40
C ALA A 136 7.88 4.96 9.06
N ARG A 137 9.03 5.56 9.36
CA ARG A 137 9.32 6.95 8.99
C ARG A 137 9.24 7.16 7.48
N TRP A 138 9.85 6.28 6.70
CA TRP A 138 9.78 6.35 5.24
C TRP A 138 8.34 6.18 4.72
N LEU A 139 7.58 5.25 5.30
CA LEU A 139 6.20 5.02 4.91
C LEU A 139 5.29 6.21 5.25
N LEU A 140 5.53 6.90 6.36
CA LEU A 140 4.82 8.14 6.71
C LEU A 140 5.06 9.22 5.65
N THR A 141 6.31 9.42 5.22
CA THR A 141 6.63 10.34 4.12
C THR A 141 5.88 9.99 2.84
N LEU A 142 5.86 8.70 2.46
CA LEU A 142 5.10 8.27 1.27
C LEU A 142 3.59 8.51 1.39
N LEU A 143 3.02 8.33 2.58
CA LEU A 143 1.60 8.60 2.81
C LEU A 143 1.30 10.10 2.68
N ASP A 144 2.20 10.95 3.17
CA ASP A 144 2.08 12.41 3.02
C ASP A 144 2.18 12.82 1.54
N ASP A 145 3.16 12.31 0.80
CA ASP A 145 3.31 12.55 -0.63
C ASP A 145 2.06 12.10 -1.41
N LEU A 146 1.48 10.94 -1.06
CA LEU A 146 0.26 10.44 -1.68
C LEU A 146 -0.95 11.34 -1.42
N ASP A 147 -1.08 11.87 -0.21
CA ASP A 147 -2.17 12.77 0.14
C ASP A 147 -2.01 14.13 -0.53
N GLU A 148 -0.78 14.64 -0.67
CA GLU A 148 -0.48 15.84 -1.46
C GLU A 148 -0.88 15.65 -2.93
N VAL A 149 -0.43 14.57 -3.57
CA VAL A 149 -0.76 14.29 -4.97
C VAL A 149 -2.27 14.12 -5.17
N ARG A 150 -2.98 13.49 -4.23
CA ARG A 150 -4.45 13.38 -4.28
C ARG A 150 -5.12 14.75 -4.19
N GLY A 151 -4.61 15.64 -3.34
CA GLY A 151 -5.05 17.03 -3.27
C GLY A 151 -4.91 17.74 -4.61
N GLN A 152 -3.72 17.66 -5.22
CA GLN A 152 -3.45 18.27 -6.52
C GLN A 152 -4.37 17.72 -7.63
N VAL A 153 -4.63 16.41 -7.64
CA VAL A 153 -5.56 15.79 -8.61
C VAL A 153 -6.99 16.29 -8.40
N ALA A 154 -7.44 16.44 -7.16
CA ALA A 154 -8.76 16.98 -6.85
C ALA A 154 -8.90 18.44 -7.35
N GLU A 155 -7.90 19.28 -7.08
CA GLU A 155 -7.86 20.67 -7.56
C GLU A 155 -7.86 20.78 -9.09
N GLN A 156 -7.06 19.94 -9.77
CA GLN A 156 -7.03 19.91 -11.23
C GLN A 156 -8.36 19.45 -11.83
N THR A 157 -9.04 18.50 -11.18
CA THR A 157 -10.35 18.03 -11.60
C THR A 157 -11.38 19.15 -11.50
N GLU A 158 -11.38 19.91 -10.40
CA GLU A 158 -12.26 21.07 -10.23
C GLU A 158 -11.99 22.15 -11.29
N LEU A 159 -10.72 22.46 -11.57
CA LEU A 159 -10.35 23.42 -12.60
C LEU A 159 -10.85 22.99 -13.99
N LEU A 160 -10.73 21.71 -14.33
CA LEU A 160 -11.21 21.17 -15.60
C LEU A 160 -12.73 21.29 -15.73
N GLU A 161 -13.48 21.04 -14.65
CA GLU A 161 -14.94 21.22 -14.63
C GLU A 161 -15.31 22.69 -14.85
N GLN A 162 -14.63 23.63 -14.18
CA GLN A 162 -14.85 25.06 -14.37
C GLN A 162 -14.58 25.51 -15.81
N LEU A 163 -13.42 25.12 -16.37
CA LEU A 163 -13.08 25.43 -17.77
C LEU A 163 -14.10 24.87 -18.76
N THR A 164 -14.59 23.65 -18.51
CA THR A 164 -15.63 23.03 -19.34
C THR A 164 -16.91 23.85 -19.33
N VAL A 165 -17.35 24.33 -18.17
CA VAL A 165 -18.51 25.21 -18.03
C VAL A 165 -18.29 26.53 -18.78
N THR A 166 -17.12 27.15 -18.64
CA THR A 166 -16.80 28.40 -19.34
C THR A 166 -16.81 28.24 -20.86
N VAL A 167 -16.23 27.16 -21.38
CA VAL A 167 -16.23 26.86 -22.82
C VAL A 167 -17.66 26.69 -23.35
N GLU A 168 -18.52 25.97 -22.61
CA GLU A 168 -19.92 25.79 -23.00
C GLU A 168 -20.70 27.11 -22.96
N GLN A 169 -20.45 27.98 -21.98
CA GLN A 169 -21.02 29.33 -21.95
C GLN A 169 -20.60 30.17 -23.15
N LEU A 170 -19.30 30.17 -23.50
CA LEU A 170 -18.80 30.88 -24.68
C LEU A 170 -19.42 30.35 -25.97
N ARG A 171 -19.58 29.02 -26.08
CA ARG A 171 -20.25 28.38 -27.22
C ARG A 171 -21.69 28.85 -27.37
N ARG A 172 -22.44 28.96 -26.27
CA ARG A 172 -23.82 29.49 -26.29
C ARG A 172 -23.86 30.95 -26.72
N ILE A 173 -22.90 31.77 -26.28
CA ILE A 173 -22.79 33.16 -26.71
C ILE A 173 -22.51 33.25 -28.22
N ASP A 174 -21.60 32.44 -28.76
CA ASP A 174 -21.30 32.42 -30.20
C ASP A 174 -22.53 31.99 -31.03
N LEU A 175 -23.24 30.95 -30.59
CA LEU A 175 -24.46 30.47 -31.24
C LEU A 175 -25.57 31.55 -31.23
N ASN A 176 -25.74 32.28 -30.13
CA ASN A 176 -26.72 33.38 -30.04
C ASN A 176 -26.33 34.61 -30.87
N ARG A 177 -25.03 34.82 -31.14
CA ARG A 177 -24.52 35.95 -31.94
C ARG A 177 -24.60 35.73 -33.44
N ARG A 178 -24.75 34.49 -33.91
CA ARG A 178 -25.04 34.21 -35.33
C ARG A 178 -26.56 34.33 -35.52
N PRO A 179 -27.13 35.49 -35.93
CA PRO A 179 -28.50 35.49 -36.41
C PRO A 179 -28.59 34.44 -37.52
N SER A 180 -29.69 33.71 -37.58
CA SER A 180 -29.98 32.72 -38.62
C SER A 180 -30.05 33.38 -40.01
N SER A 181 -28.94 33.90 -40.53
CA SER A 181 -28.87 34.61 -41.81
C SER A 181 -29.02 33.69 -43.02
N GLY A 182 -29.32 32.41 -42.78
CA GLY A 182 -29.69 31.41 -43.81
C GLY A 182 -31.16 31.45 -44.25
N GLY A 183 -31.95 32.47 -43.90
CA GLY A 183 -33.38 32.56 -44.21
C GLY A 183 -33.79 33.58 -45.28
N GLY A 184 -32.90 33.99 -46.18
CA GLY A 184 -33.20 35.06 -47.15
C GLY A 184 -32.67 34.85 -48.57
N GLY A 185 -32.18 33.64 -48.90
CA GLY A 185 -31.85 33.27 -50.27
C GLY A 185 -33.12 33.17 -51.11
N ARG A 186 -33.59 34.32 -51.61
CA ARG A 186 -34.49 34.48 -52.75
C ARG A 186 -34.17 33.42 -53.79
N SER A 187 -34.99 32.37 -53.86
CA SER A 187 -35.17 31.62 -55.09
C SER A 187 -35.91 32.54 -56.05
N GLU A 188 -35.15 33.37 -56.76
CA GLU A 188 -35.62 34.24 -57.84
C GLU A 188 -35.98 33.32 -59.03
N PRO A 189 -37.28 33.14 -59.37
CA PRO A 189 -37.65 32.32 -60.51
C PRO A 189 -37.20 33.04 -61.79
N MET A 190 -36.16 32.51 -62.41
CA MET A 190 -35.62 32.99 -63.68
C MET A 190 -36.67 32.75 -64.78
N ASN A 191 -37.41 33.81 -65.10
CA ASN A 191 -38.30 33.91 -66.25
C ASN A 191 -37.45 33.96 -67.53
N ARG A 192 -37.46 32.89 -68.34
CA ARG A 192 -36.81 32.86 -69.66
C ARG A 192 -37.87 33.10 -70.75
N PRO A 193 -37.76 34.17 -71.54
CA PRO A 193 -38.65 34.41 -72.68
C PRO A 193 -38.14 33.76 -73.98
N HIS A 194 -39.14 33.33 -74.77
CA HIS A 194 -39.17 32.90 -76.18
C HIS A 194 -38.64 31.52 -76.55
#